data_AF-A0A6P6FNR2-F1
#
_entry.id   AF-A0A6P6FNR2-F1
#
_cell.length_a   1.000
_cell.length_b   1.000
_cell.length_c   1.000
_cell.angle_alpha   90.00
_cell.angle_beta   90.00
_cell.angle_gamma   90.00
#
_symmetry.space_group_name_H-M   'P 1'
#
loop_
_entity.id
_entity.type
_entity.pdbx_description
1 polymer ?
#
loop_
_entity_poly.entity_id
_entity_poly.type
_entity_poly.pdbx_seq_one_letter_code
_entity_poly.pdbx_strand_id
1 'polypeptide(L)'
;MTDYKGMYGLSHVDIIWNGSYFNYDNSDQSTSSSIQADQLAGQWYSRACGLLPIVDENKARSALEKIYNFNVLKLKDGRRGAVNGMLPDGNVDMSSMQSREIWSGVTYAVAATMIHEDLVDMAFQTAGGIYEAAWSEGGLGYSFQTPEAWNTYDEYRSLGYMRPLAIWAMQWALTRPKLPRQVTEKEVDEISSLQHHAGFSRVASLLKLPEEEASRGVIQVFYDYTCKMMWM
;
A
#
# COMPACT_ATOMS: atom_id res chain seq x y z
N MET A 1 29.19 -7.75 14.50
CA MET A 1 29.57 -7.74 13.08
C MET A 1 28.48 -8.48 12.35
N THR A 2 27.40 -7.77 12.01
CA THR A 2 26.17 -8.35 11.46
C THR A 2 26.41 -8.62 9.98
N ASP A 3 26.17 -9.86 9.56
CA ASP A 3 26.54 -10.38 8.25
C ASP A 3 25.59 -9.85 7.17
N TYR A 4 25.91 -8.68 6.60
CA TYR A 4 25.18 -8.05 5.49
C TYR A 4 25.36 -8.77 4.13
N LYS A 5 26.00 -9.95 4.09
CA LYS A 5 26.30 -10.65 2.83
C LYS A 5 25.12 -11.41 2.21
N GLY A 6 23.98 -11.54 2.91
CA GLY A 6 22.81 -12.28 2.43
C GLY A 6 21.77 -11.48 1.61
N MET A 7 21.87 -10.15 1.54
CA MET A 7 20.80 -9.30 0.98
C MET A 7 20.95 -8.95 -0.52
N TYR A 8 22.04 -9.35 -1.18
CA TYR A 8 22.36 -8.93 -2.55
C TYR A 8 21.59 -9.69 -3.66
N GLY A 9 20.41 -10.24 -3.36
CA GLY A 9 19.59 -10.96 -4.35
C GLY A 9 18.13 -11.17 -3.96
N LEU A 10 17.68 -10.64 -2.82
CA LEU A 10 16.29 -10.74 -2.40
C LEU A 10 15.53 -9.50 -2.89
N SER A 11 14.39 -9.73 -3.54
CA SER A 11 13.49 -8.62 -3.87
C SER A 11 12.96 -8.00 -2.58
N HIS A 12 12.55 -6.72 -2.60
CA HIS A 12 11.94 -6.09 -1.41
C HIS A 12 10.75 -6.91 -0.87
N VAL A 13 10.00 -7.55 -1.77
CA VAL A 13 8.89 -8.48 -1.47
C VAL A 13 9.36 -9.65 -0.60
N ASP A 14 10.54 -10.20 -0.84
CA ASP A 14 11.08 -11.32 -0.07
C ASP A 14 11.58 -10.90 1.31
N ILE A 15 12.00 -9.64 1.46
CA ILE A 15 12.49 -9.10 2.74
C ILE A 15 11.36 -8.95 3.76
N ILE A 16 10.18 -8.50 3.32
CA ILE A 16 9.06 -8.19 4.23
C ILE A 16 8.00 -9.31 4.30
N TRP A 17 8.11 -10.37 3.49
CA TRP A 17 7.20 -11.51 3.55
C TRP A 17 7.46 -12.38 4.79
N ASN A 18 6.46 -12.56 5.65
CA ASN A 18 6.60 -13.33 6.89
C ASN A 18 6.02 -14.76 6.83
N GLY A 19 5.60 -15.22 5.65
CA GLY A 19 4.94 -16.52 5.45
C GLY A 19 3.41 -16.46 5.41
N SER A 20 2.79 -15.33 5.75
CA SER A 20 1.32 -15.16 5.71
C SER A 20 0.85 -13.80 5.20
N TYR A 21 1.63 -12.75 5.43
CA TYR A 21 1.40 -11.40 4.90
C TYR A 21 2.74 -10.65 4.81
N PHE A 22 2.71 -9.41 4.33
CA PHE A 22 3.87 -8.53 4.27
C PHE A 22 3.92 -7.65 5.51
N ASN A 23 5.02 -7.70 6.24
CA ASN A 23 5.31 -6.80 7.36
C ASN A 23 5.21 -5.34 6.90
N TYR A 24 4.73 -4.47 7.80
CA TYR A 24 4.57 -3.03 7.55
C TYR A 24 5.88 -2.38 7.09
N ASP A 25 6.97 -2.70 7.78
CA ASP A 25 8.32 -2.29 7.42
C ASP A 25 9.36 -3.31 7.92
N ASN A 26 10.63 -3.05 7.64
CA ASN A 26 11.77 -3.86 8.08
C ASN A 26 12.66 -3.13 9.12
N SER A 27 12.08 -2.20 9.90
CA SER A 27 12.82 -1.41 10.90
C SER A 27 12.98 -2.11 12.26
N ASP A 28 12.49 -3.34 12.40
CA ASP A 28 12.50 -4.15 13.62
C ASP A 28 11.83 -3.47 14.84
N GLN A 29 10.93 -2.52 14.58
CA GLN A 29 10.13 -1.86 15.60
C GLN A 29 8.93 -2.72 15.99
N SER A 30 8.30 -2.40 17.13
CA SER A 30 7.11 -3.12 17.61
C SER A 30 5.96 -3.11 16.61
N THR A 31 5.87 -2.07 15.78
CA THR A 31 4.84 -1.90 14.73
C THR A 31 5.22 -2.53 13.39
N SER A 32 6.47 -2.99 13.20
CA SER A 32 6.92 -3.57 11.92
C SER A 32 6.09 -4.79 11.51
N SER A 33 5.54 -5.52 12.48
CA SER A 33 4.66 -6.68 12.23
C SER A 33 3.19 -6.30 12.01
N SER A 34 2.82 -5.02 12.08
CA SER A 34 1.45 -4.55 11.90
C SER A 34 0.92 -4.95 10.52
N ILE A 35 -0.30 -5.50 10.48
CA ILE A 35 -0.99 -5.87 9.26
C ILE A 35 -1.57 -4.58 8.70
N GLN A 36 -0.91 -4.00 7.70
CA GLN A 36 -1.40 -2.80 7.03
C GLN A 36 -2.46 -3.18 5.98
N ALA A 37 -3.62 -2.52 6.03
CA ALA A 37 -4.70 -2.76 5.06
C ALA A 37 -4.24 -2.53 3.61
N ASP A 38 -3.42 -1.50 3.38
CA ASP A 38 -2.96 -1.09 2.05
C ASP A 38 -1.60 -1.70 1.63
N GLN A 39 -1.15 -2.78 2.29
CA GLN A 39 0.18 -3.38 2.03
C GLN A 39 0.38 -3.87 0.58
N LEU A 40 -0.71 -4.01 -0.19
CA LEU A 40 -0.73 -4.46 -1.58
C LEU A 40 -1.14 -3.36 -2.59
N ALA A 41 -1.03 -2.08 -2.23
CA ALA A 41 -1.37 -0.96 -3.14
C ALA A 41 -0.66 -1.04 -4.51
N GLY A 42 0.61 -1.47 -4.53
CA GLY A 42 1.36 -1.66 -5.78
C GLY A 42 0.82 -2.81 -6.62
N GLN A 43 0.48 -3.93 -5.98
CA GLN A 43 -0.13 -5.09 -6.64
C GLN A 43 -1.48 -4.71 -7.25
N TRP A 44 -2.30 -3.97 -6.50
CA TRP A 44 -3.58 -3.44 -6.97
C TRP A 44 -3.43 -2.65 -8.26
N TYR A 45 -2.55 -1.63 -8.26
CA TYR A 45 -2.33 -0.79 -9.44
C TYR A 45 -1.74 -1.60 -10.61
N SER A 46 -0.84 -2.54 -10.35
CA SER A 46 -0.30 -3.42 -11.38
C SER A 46 -1.41 -4.21 -12.10
N ARG A 47 -2.31 -4.83 -11.33
CA ARG A 47 -3.47 -5.56 -11.87
C ARG A 47 -4.42 -4.62 -12.61
N ALA A 48 -4.73 -3.46 -12.05
CA ALA A 48 -5.62 -2.48 -12.67
C ALA A 48 -5.10 -1.98 -14.03
N CYS A 49 -3.79 -1.78 -14.15
CA CYS A 49 -3.12 -1.36 -15.38
C CYS A 49 -2.84 -2.50 -16.38
N GLY A 50 -3.03 -3.75 -15.97
CA GLY A 50 -2.69 -4.93 -16.78
C GLY A 50 -1.22 -5.18 -16.99
N LEU A 51 -0.43 -4.78 -16.00
CA LEU A 51 0.95 -5.16 -15.88
C LEU A 51 1.06 -6.55 -15.23
N LEU A 52 2.28 -7.10 -15.25
CA LEU A 52 2.59 -8.35 -14.57
C LEU A 52 2.47 -8.18 -13.05
N PRO A 53 1.98 -9.20 -12.32
CA PRO A 53 1.87 -9.13 -10.87
C PRO A 53 3.25 -8.88 -10.23
N ILE A 54 3.27 -8.08 -9.16
CA ILE A 54 4.49 -7.77 -8.39
C ILE A 54 4.82 -8.91 -7.43
N VAL A 55 3.78 -9.56 -6.90
CA VAL A 55 3.90 -10.70 -5.98
C VAL A 55 3.19 -11.92 -6.54
N ASP A 56 3.64 -13.10 -6.14
CA ASP A 56 2.97 -14.37 -6.46
C ASP A 56 1.49 -14.34 -6.02
N GLU A 57 0.61 -14.97 -6.81
CA GLU A 57 -0.83 -14.95 -6.55
C GLU A 57 -1.20 -15.56 -5.21
N ASN A 58 -0.49 -16.60 -4.76
CA ASN A 58 -0.75 -17.20 -3.45
C ASN A 58 -0.35 -16.26 -2.32
N LYS A 59 0.77 -15.53 -2.46
CA LYS A 59 1.17 -14.49 -1.49
C LYS A 59 0.14 -13.36 -1.46
N ALA A 60 -0.35 -12.91 -2.62
CA ALA A 60 -1.39 -11.88 -2.72
C ALA A 60 -2.68 -12.32 -2.02
N ARG A 61 -3.21 -13.49 -2.37
CA ARG A 61 -4.44 -14.04 -1.77
C ARG A 61 -4.28 -14.24 -0.26
N SER A 62 -3.17 -14.83 0.19
CA SER A 62 -2.89 -15.03 1.61
C SER A 62 -2.84 -13.71 2.41
N ALA A 63 -2.19 -12.68 1.87
CA ALA A 63 -2.16 -11.36 2.52
C ALA A 63 -3.54 -10.68 2.55
N LEU A 64 -4.33 -10.78 1.47
CA LEU A 64 -5.70 -10.24 1.41
C LEU A 64 -6.65 -10.96 2.38
N GLU A 65 -6.55 -12.28 2.48
CA GLU A 65 -7.27 -13.07 3.49
C GLU A 65 -6.86 -12.66 4.91
N LYS A 66 -5.57 -12.37 5.13
CA LYS A 66 -5.09 -11.87 6.42
C LYS A 66 -5.72 -10.50 6.75
N ILE A 67 -5.71 -9.56 5.81
CA ILE A 67 -6.33 -8.24 5.95
C ILE A 67 -7.83 -8.38 6.23
N TYR A 68 -8.53 -9.23 5.48
CA TYR A 68 -9.95 -9.46 5.70
C TYR A 68 -10.24 -10.02 7.10
N ASN A 69 -9.54 -11.09 7.49
CA ASN A 69 -9.78 -11.73 8.79
C ASN A 69 -9.38 -10.86 9.99
N PHE A 70 -8.43 -9.93 9.83
CA PHE A 70 -7.94 -9.06 10.90
C PHE A 70 -8.56 -7.66 10.78
N ASN A 71 -8.08 -6.87 9.83
CA ASN A 71 -8.41 -5.45 9.68
C ASN A 71 -9.91 -5.20 9.41
N VAL A 72 -10.64 -6.18 8.85
CA VAL A 72 -12.08 -6.08 8.59
C VAL A 72 -12.87 -6.79 9.68
N LEU A 73 -12.78 -8.13 9.77
CA LEU A 73 -13.69 -8.90 10.63
C LEU A 73 -13.51 -8.66 12.13
N LYS A 74 -12.27 -8.45 12.62
CA LYS A 74 -12.05 -8.15 14.05
C LYS A 74 -12.46 -6.72 14.42
N LEU A 75 -12.73 -5.87 13.44
CA LEU A 75 -13.21 -4.51 13.66
C LEU A 75 -14.75 -4.46 13.48
N LYS A 76 -15.48 -4.41 14.60
CA LYS A 76 -16.94 -4.25 14.62
C LYS A 76 -17.67 -5.21 13.65
N ASP A 77 -17.21 -6.47 13.61
CA ASP A 77 -17.73 -7.53 12.75
C ASP A 77 -17.73 -7.17 11.24
N GLY A 78 -16.76 -6.38 10.78
CA GLY A 78 -16.65 -5.93 9.39
C GLY A 78 -17.59 -4.79 8.99
N ARG A 79 -18.44 -4.28 9.90
CA ARG A 79 -19.45 -3.24 9.60
C ARG A 79 -18.90 -1.81 9.49
N ARG A 80 -17.57 -1.65 9.37
CA ARG A 80 -16.91 -0.33 9.30
C ARG A 80 -15.85 -0.21 8.21
N GLY A 81 -15.59 -1.25 7.43
CA GLY A 81 -14.47 -1.30 6.49
C GLY A 81 -13.19 -1.81 7.14
N ALA A 82 -12.04 -1.55 6.52
CA ALA A 82 -10.75 -2.02 6.99
C ALA A 82 -10.03 -0.96 7.85
N VAL A 83 -9.70 -1.27 9.11
CA VAL A 83 -8.79 -0.42 9.89
C VAL A 83 -7.38 -0.47 9.31
N ASN A 84 -6.70 0.66 9.24
CA ASN A 84 -5.42 0.77 8.53
C ASN A 84 -4.34 -0.16 9.10
N GLY A 85 -4.23 -0.27 10.43
CA GLY A 85 -3.24 -1.11 11.09
C GLY A 85 -3.87 -2.01 12.15
N MET A 86 -3.53 -3.29 12.12
CA MET A 86 -3.89 -4.25 13.16
C MET A 86 -2.69 -5.12 13.51
N LEU A 87 -2.42 -5.28 14.80
CA LEU A 87 -1.33 -6.13 15.28
C LEU A 87 -1.65 -7.62 15.06
N PRO A 88 -0.64 -8.50 15.01
CA PRO A 88 -0.83 -9.93 14.74
C PRO A 88 -1.64 -10.66 15.83
N ASP A 89 -1.77 -10.08 17.01
CA ASP A 89 -2.62 -10.55 18.10
C ASP A 89 -4.11 -10.20 17.90
N GLY A 90 -4.42 -9.32 16.93
CA GLY A 90 -5.77 -8.85 16.61
C GLY A 90 -6.16 -7.53 17.27
N ASN A 91 -5.28 -6.90 18.05
CA ASN A 91 -5.52 -5.57 18.60
C ASN A 91 -5.29 -4.50 17.51
N VAL A 92 -6.10 -3.44 17.52
CA VAL A 92 -5.87 -2.28 16.63
C VAL A 92 -4.53 -1.64 16.95
N ASP A 93 -3.77 -1.29 15.91
CA ASP A 93 -2.50 -0.60 16.08
C ASP A 93 -2.74 0.85 16.52
N MET A 94 -2.36 1.16 17.76
CA MET A 94 -2.57 2.48 18.38
C MET A 94 -1.35 3.41 18.27
N SER A 95 -0.32 3.02 17.52
CA SER A 95 0.94 3.78 17.40
C SER A 95 0.79 5.17 16.77
N SER A 96 -0.23 5.38 15.95
CA SER A 96 -0.53 6.68 15.36
C SER A 96 -2.03 6.97 15.33
N MET A 97 -2.40 8.19 14.92
CA MET A 97 -3.79 8.52 14.62
C MET A 97 -4.27 7.73 13.39
N GLN A 98 -3.41 7.57 12.38
CA GLN A 98 -3.79 6.99 11.09
C GLN A 98 -3.92 5.47 11.16
N SER A 99 -3.10 4.80 11.97
CA SER A 99 -3.13 3.33 12.12
C SER A 99 -4.47 2.84 12.69
N ARG A 100 -5.10 3.61 13.58
CA ARG A 100 -6.40 3.30 14.19
C ARG A 100 -7.62 3.82 13.42
N GLU A 101 -7.40 4.42 12.25
CA GLU A 101 -8.46 4.93 11.39
C GLU A 101 -8.84 3.89 10.33
N ILE A 102 -10.08 3.99 9.88
CA ILE A 102 -10.59 3.32 8.70
C ILE A 102 -10.63 4.36 7.61
N TRP A 103 -9.84 4.19 6.56
CA TRP A 103 -9.89 5.09 5.40
C TRP A 103 -10.85 4.53 4.36
N SER A 104 -11.90 5.29 4.06
CA SER A 104 -12.99 4.84 3.20
C SER A 104 -12.50 4.47 1.80
N GLY A 105 -11.66 5.31 1.21
CA GLY A 105 -11.06 5.06 -0.09
C GLY A 105 -10.05 3.92 -0.12
N VAL A 106 -9.27 3.72 0.95
CA VAL A 106 -8.36 2.55 1.05
C VAL A 106 -9.17 1.27 1.13
N THR A 107 -10.26 1.25 1.89
CA THR A 107 -11.13 0.06 1.98
C THR A 107 -11.67 -0.34 0.60
N TYR A 108 -12.09 0.63 -0.22
CA TYR A 108 -12.52 0.35 -1.60
C TYR A 108 -11.37 -0.12 -2.50
N ALA A 109 -10.17 0.42 -2.35
CA ALA A 109 -8.98 -0.05 -3.07
C ALA A 109 -8.63 -1.50 -2.70
N VAL A 110 -8.67 -1.85 -1.40
CA VAL A 110 -8.48 -3.22 -0.91
C VAL A 110 -9.54 -4.14 -1.51
N ALA A 111 -10.81 -3.74 -1.52
CA ALA A 111 -11.88 -4.51 -2.14
C ALA A 111 -11.66 -4.70 -3.65
N ALA A 112 -11.23 -3.67 -4.38
CA ALA A 112 -10.87 -3.82 -5.80
C ALA A 112 -9.71 -4.79 -6.01
N THR A 113 -8.73 -4.80 -5.11
CA THR A 113 -7.60 -5.74 -5.12
C THR A 113 -8.07 -7.17 -4.88
N MET A 114 -8.99 -7.38 -3.93
CA MET A 114 -9.65 -8.66 -3.69
C MET A 114 -10.35 -9.18 -4.95
N ILE A 115 -11.07 -8.33 -5.69
CA ILE A 115 -11.70 -8.73 -6.96
C ILE A 115 -10.65 -9.15 -8.00
N HIS A 116 -9.53 -8.43 -8.09
CA HIS A 116 -8.45 -8.79 -9.02
C HIS A 116 -7.77 -10.13 -8.71
N GLU A 117 -7.81 -10.59 -7.47
CA GLU A 117 -7.25 -11.87 -7.03
C GLU A 117 -8.33 -12.95 -6.81
N ASP A 118 -9.51 -12.77 -7.42
CA ASP A 118 -10.67 -13.69 -7.41
C ASP A 118 -11.37 -13.87 -6.05
N LEU A 119 -11.21 -12.93 -5.12
CA LEU A 119 -11.78 -12.94 -3.77
C LEU A 119 -13.06 -12.08 -3.67
N VAL A 120 -13.99 -12.28 -4.59
CA VAL A 120 -15.14 -11.38 -4.82
C VAL A 120 -16.05 -11.25 -3.59
N ASP A 121 -16.36 -12.34 -2.89
CA ASP A 121 -17.23 -12.28 -1.71
C ASP A 121 -16.60 -11.46 -0.57
N MET A 122 -15.31 -11.66 -0.32
CA MET A 122 -14.55 -10.86 0.67
C MET A 122 -14.47 -9.39 0.26
N ALA A 123 -14.36 -9.10 -1.04
CA ALA A 123 -14.36 -7.73 -1.54
C ALA A 123 -15.66 -7.00 -1.21
N PHE A 124 -16.82 -7.61 -1.52
CA PHE A 124 -18.12 -7.00 -1.26
C PHE A 124 -18.42 -6.87 0.23
N GLN A 125 -17.99 -7.83 1.06
CA GLN A 125 -18.13 -7.72 2.52
C GLN A 125 -17.26 -6.58 3.09
N THR A 126 -16.01 -6.46 2.60
CA THR A 126 -15.08 -5.39 3.00
C THR A 126 -15.63 -4.00 2.62
N ALA A 127 -16.06 -3.83 1.37
CA ALA A 127 -16.69 -2.59 0.90
C ALA A 127 -18.04 -2.33 1.58
N GLY A 128 -18.79 -3.40 1.89
CA GLY A 128 -20.06 -3.35 2.61
C GLY A 128 -19.95 -2.66 3.96
N GLY A 129 -18.82 -2.78 4.65
CA GLY A 129 -18.56 -2.03 5.88
C GLY A 129 -18.57 -0.51 5.70
N ILE A 130 -18.18 0.01 4.53
CA ILE A 130 -18.29 1.45 4.20
C ILE A 130 -19.75 1.83 3.95
N TYR A 131 -20.51 0.98 3.26
CA TYR A 131 -21.96 1.17 3.10
C TYR A 131 -22.67 1.21 4.46
N GLU A 132 -22.38 0.26 5.34
CA GLU A 132 -22.95 0.21 6.69
C GLU A 132 -22.57 1.43 7.53
N ALA A 133 -21.35 1.94 7.39
CA ALA A 133 -20.95 3.16 8.09
C ALA A 133 -21.61 4.41 7.52
N ALA A 134 -21.64 4.58 6.19
CA ALA A 134 -21.97 5.87 5.58
C ALA A 134 -23.43 6.00 5.10
N TRP A 135 -24.11 4.89 4.82
CA TRP A 135 -25.36 4.88 4.07
C TRP A 135 -26.51 4.08 4.71
N SER A 136 -26.23 3.11 5.58
CA SER A 136 -27.30 2.34 6.21
C SER A 136 -28.08 3.16 7.25
N GLU A 137 -29.32 2.74 7.53
CA GLU A 137 -30.24 3.43 8.45
C GLU A 137 -29.66 3.57 9.87
N GLY A 138 -28.94 2.54 10.34
CA GLY A 138 -28.25 2.53 11.63
C GLY A 138 -26.77 2.96 11.56
N GLY A 139 -26.37 3.56 10.43
CA GLY A 139 -25.01 4.01 10.19
C GLY A 139 -24.65 5.30 10.92
N LEU A 140 -23.55 5.91 10.50
CA LEU A 140 -22.94 7.10 11.11
C LEU A 140 -23.38 8.41 10.44
N GLY A 141 -24.26 8.35 9.44
CA GLY A 141 -24.87 9.53 8.83
C GLY A 141 -23.97 10.29 7.86
N TYR A 142 -23.09 9.61 7.11
CA TYR A 142 -22.15 10.24 6.18
C TYR A 142 -22.63 10.32 4.73
N SER A 143 -23.92 10.09 4.48
CA SER A 143 -24.50 10.09 3.13
C SER A 143 -24.25 11.44 2.45
N PHE A 144 -23.79 11.39 1.20
CA PHE A 144 -23.41 12.57 0.37
C PHE A 144 -22.25 13.42 0.90
N GLN A 145 -21.56 12.98 1.95
CA GLN A 145 -20.43 13.69 2.55
C GLN A 145 -19.39 12.72 3.11
N THR A 146 -19.23 11.55 2.48
CA THR A 146 -18.37 10.47 2.96
C THR A 146 -16.96 10.99 3.30
N PRO A 147 -16.48 10.77 4.54
CA PRO A 147 -15.21 11.32 4.98
C PRO A 147 -14.02 10.55 4.43
N GLU A 148 -12.82 11.13 4.58
CA GLU A 148 -11.55 10.40 4.43
C GLU A 148 -11.54 9.19 5.37
N ALA A 149 -11.87 9.43 6.64
CA ALA A 149 -11.71 8.46 7.69
C ALA A 149 -12.76 8.53 8.80
N TRP A 150 -12.89 7.44 9.56
CA TRP A 150 -13.40 7.41 10.93
C TRP A 150 -12.51 6.52 11.80
N ASN A 151 -12.46 6.80 13.10
CA ASN A 151 -11.69 6.00 14.05
C ASN A 151 -12.53 4.85 14.66
N THR A 152 -11.94 4.08 15.57
CA THR A 152 -12.61 2.97 16.27
C THR A 152 -13.80 3.39 17.14
N TYR A 153 -13.90 4.68 17.48
CA TYR A 153 -15.01 5.29 18.22
C TYR A 153 -16.08 5.89 17.30
N ASP A 154 -16.01 5.66 15.99
CA ASP A 154 -16.92 6.20 14.98
C ASP A 154 -16.88 7.74 14.84
N GLU A 155 -15.77 8.37 15.23
CA GLU A 155 -15.53 9.79 15.02
C GLU A 155 -14.86 10.02 13.65
N TYR A 156 -15.44 10.89 12.82
CA TYR A 156 -14.96 11.13 11.46
C TYR A 156 -13.81 12.13 11.39
N ARG A 157 -13.08 12.11 10.27
CA ARG A 157 -12.14 13.15 9.85
C ARG A 157 -12.33 13.50 8.37
N SER A 158 -12.43 14.79 8.07
CA SER A 158 -12.50 15.35 6.72
C SER A 158 -13.68 14.85 5.88
N LEU A 159 -14.90 15.36 6.15
CA LEU A 159 -16.11 15.07 5.36
C LEU A 159 -15.99 15.54 3.89
N GLY A 160 -16.80 14.94 3.02
CA GLY A 160 -16.87 15.31 1.59
C GLY A 160 -15.56 15.06 0.85
N TYR A 161 -14.89 13.94 1.16
CA TYR A 161 -13.52 13.70 0.71
C TYR A 161 -13.46 13.01 -0.66
N MET A 162 -12.34 13.22 -1.37
CA MET A 162 -12.16 12.67 -2.72
C MET A 162 -11.93 11.15 -2.72
N ARG A 163 -11.14 10.63 -1.77
CA ARG A 163 -10.68 9.24 -1.75
C ARG A 163 -11.79 8.17 -1.82
N PRO A 164 -12.97 8.33 -1.17
CA PRO A 164 -14.06 7.36 -1.30
C PRO A 164 -14.57 7.12 -2.74
N LEU A 165 -14.24 7.97 -3.71
CA LEU A 165 -14.51 7.71 -5.13
C LEU A 165 -13.78 6.47 -5.67
N ALA A 166 -12.80 5.93 -4.94
CA ALA A 166 -12.14 4.66 -5.23
C ALA A 166 -13.10 3.45 -5.29
N ILE A 167 -14.36 3.57 -4.86
CA ILE A 167 -15.40 2.55 -5.11
C ILE A 167 -15.49 2.16 -6.61
N TRP A 168 -15.24 3.10 -7.53
CA TRP A 168 -15.22 2.83 -8.96
C TRP A 168 -14.07 1.91 -9.41
N ALA A 169 -13.03 1.74 -8.60
CA ALA A 169 -11.99 0.75 -8.87
C ALA A 169 -12.54 -0.68 -8.78
N MET A 170 -13.56 -0.94 -7.95
CA MET A 170 -14.22 -2.23 -7.90
C MET A 170 -14.96 -2.51 -9.22
N GLN A 171 -15.67 -1.51 -9.75
CA GLN A 171 -16.31 -1.61 -11.05
C GLN A 171 -15.28 -1.91 -12.15
N TRP A 172 -14.15 -1.20 -12.15
CA TRP A 172 -13.05 -1.46 -13.08
C TRP A 172 -12.55 -2.91 -13.00
N ALA A 173 -12.36 -3.43 -11.79
CA ALA A 173 -11.93 -4.81 -11.57
C ALA A 173 -12.96 -5.84 -12.07
N LEU A 174 -14.26 -5.59 -11.90
CA LEU A 174 -15.35 -6.47 -12.34
C LEU A 174 -15.53 -6.51 -13.86
N THR A 175 -15.38 -5.38 -14.55
CA THR A 175 -15.67 -5.28 -16.00
C THR A 175 -14.43 -5.34 -16.88
N ARG A 176 -13.30 -5.75 -16.33
CA ARG A 176 -12.03 -5.67 -17.03
C ARG A 176 -12.06 -6.51 -18.33
N PRO A 177 -11.74 -5.91 -19.49
CA PRO A 177 -11.64 -6.66 -20.73
C PRO A 177 -10.60 -7.77 -20.58
N LYS A 178 -10.92 -8.97 -21.10
CA LYS A 178 -9.93 -10.05 -21.19
C LYS A 178 -8.75 -9.54 -22.02
N LEU A 179 -7.60 -9.37 -21.40
CA LEU A 179 -6.38 -9.04 -22.13
C LEU A 179 -6.04 -10.21 -23.06
N PRO A 180 -5.47 -9.95 -24.26
CA PRO A 180 -4.90 -10.99 -25.10
C PRO A 180 -3.95 -11.87 -24.27
N ARG A 181 -4.06 -13.18 -24.48
CA ARG A 181 -3.38 -14.28 -23.77
C ARG A 181 -2.07 -13.87 -23.08
N GLN A 182 -2.06 -14.01 -21.75
CA GLN A 182 -0.86 -13.84 -20.92
C GLN A 182 0.29 -14.69 -21.50
N VAL A 183 1.42 -14.03 -21.71
CA VAL A 183 2.72 -14.64 -21.98
C VAL A 183 2.98 -15.69 -20.90
N THR A 184 3.39 -16.90 -21.30
CA THR A 184 3.53 -18.02 -20.36
C THR A 184 4.60 -17.74 -19.30
N GLU A 185 4.47 -18.29 -18.09
CA GLU A 185 5.43 -18.10 -16.99
C GLU A 185 6.91 -18.28 -17.41
N LYS A 186 7.17 -19.19 -18.36
CA LYS A 186 8.50 -19.44 -18.92
C LYS A 186 9.01 -18.34 -19.84
N GLU A 187 8.15 -17.75 -20.66
CA GLU A 187 8.49 -16.59 -21.49
C GLU A 187 8.62 -15.33 -20.63
N VAL A 188 7.87 -15.24 -19.52
CA VAL A 188 7.97 -14.15 -18.56
C VAL A 188 9.30 -14.21 -17.80
N ASP A 189 9.81 -15.36 -17.38
CA ASP A 189 11.06 -15.45 -16.59
C ASP A 189 12.29 -14.95 -17.39
N GLU A 190 12.37 -15.31 -18.68
CA GLU A 190 13.42 -14.82 -19.59
C GLU A 190 13.26 -13.33 -19.93
N ILE A 191 12.03 -12.84 -20.11
CA ILE A 191 11.76 -11.44 -20.48
C ILE A 191 11.83 -10.50 -19.26
N SER A 192 11.36 -10.94 -18.09
CA SER A 192 11.30 -10.24 -16.80
C SER A 192 12.70 -9.90 -16.28
N SER A 193 13.58 -10.90 -16.24
CA SER A 193 14.96 -10.73 -15.77
C SER A 193 15.75 -9.71 -16.62
N LEU A 194 15.47 -9.65 -17.93
CA LEU A 194 16.09 -8.70 -18.85
C LEU A 194 15.42 -7.32 -18.88
N GLN A 195 14.08 -7.25 -18.84
CA GLN A 195 13.33 -5.99 -19.03
C GLN A 195 13.17 -5.17 -17.75
N HIS A 196 12.98 -5.78 -16.58
CA HIS A 196 12.88 -5.01 -15.34
C HIS A 196 14.19 -4.26 -15.07
N HIS A 197 15.34 -4.91 -15.26
CA HIS A 197 16.63 -4.24 -15.10
C HIS A 197 16.80 -3.08 -16.10
N ALA A 198 16.43 -3.27 -17.38
CA ALA A 198 16.62 -2.26 -18.41
C ALA A 198 15.66 -1.05 -18.28
N GLY A 199 14.38 -1.29 -17.99
CA GLY A 199 13.37 -0.23 -17.83
C GLY A 199 13.63 0.65 -16.61
N PHE A 200 13.90 0.02 -15.46
CA PHE A 200 14.28 0.75 -14.25
C PHE A 200 15.62 1.46 -14.42
N SER A 201 16.63 0.85 -15.06
CA SER A 201 17.91 1.52 -15.34
C SER A 201 17.73 2.73 -16.26
N ARG A 202 16.84 2.64 -17.26
CA ARG A 202 16.54 3.76 -18.17
C ARG A 202 15.84 4.89 -17.45
N VAL A 203 14.79 4.61 -16.67
CA VAL A 203 14.11 5.64 -15.87
C VAL A 203 15.06 6.22 -14.82
N ALA A 204 15.81 5.41 -14.09
CA ALA A 204 16.84 5.87 -13.15
C ALA A 204 17.90 6.74 -13.84
N SER A 205 18.31 6.41 -15.07
CA SER A 205 19.24 7.24 -15.85
C SER A 205 18.65 8.58 -16.27
N LEU A 206 17.33 8.63 -16.55
CA LEU A 206 16.62 9.86 -16.92
C LEU A 206 16.30 10.73 -15.70
N LEU A 207 16.16 10.12 -14.53
CA LEU A 207 15.93 10.78 -13.24
C LEU A 207 17.23 11.13 -12.50
N LYS A 208 18.40 10.72 -13.02
CA LYS A 208 19.67 11.29 -12.57
C LYS A 208 19.65 12.76 -12.93
N LEU A 209 19.45 13.58 -11.90
CA LEU A 209 19.73 15.01 -11.98
C LEU A 209 21.18 15.17 -12.44
N PRO A 210 21.49 16.13 -13.31
CA PRO A 210 22.87 16.45 -13.63
C PRO A 210 23.64 16.65 -12.32
N GLU A 211 24.89 16.18 -12.24
CA GLU A 211 25.74 16.57 -11.13
C GLU A 211 25.69 18.09 -11.06
N GLU A 212 25.24 18.63 -9.91
CA GLU A 212 25.36 20.05 -9.67
C GLU A 212 26.84 20.38 -9.84
N GLU A 213 27.20 21.02 -10.95
CA GLU A 213 28.38 21.87 -10.95
C GLU A 213 28.13 22.83 -9.81
N ALA A 214 28.78 22.60 -8.67
CA ALA A 214 28.66 23.44 -7.50
C ALA A 214 29.12 24.83 -7.91
N SER A 215 28.20 25.66 -8.41
CA SER A 215 28.42 27.06 -8.65
C SER A 215 28.53 27.65 -7.26
N ARG A 216 29.76 27.70 -6.74
CA ARG A 216 30.03 28.27 -5.44
C ARG A 216 29.62 29.73 -5.51
N GLY A 217 28.45 30.03 -4.97
CA GLY A 217 27.98 31.39 -4.84
C GLY A 217 29.01 32.19 -4.04
N VAL A 218 29.19 33.45 -4.38
CA VAL A 218 30.17 34.35 -3.72
C VAL A 218 30.02 34.30 -2.20
N ILE A 219 28.79 34.17 -1.70
CA ILE A 219 28.46 34.04 -0.27
C ILE A 219 29.06 32.75 0.35
N GLN A 220 28.99 31.62 -0.36
CA GLN A 220 29.56 30.34 0.08
C GLN A 220 31.09 30.43 0.21
N VAL A 221 31.74 31.12 -0.73
CA VAL A 221 33.19 31.34 -0.73
C VAL A 221 33.61 32.23 0.44
N PHE A 222 32.86 33.29 0.73
CA PHE A 222 33.13 34.15 1.90
C PHE A 222 32.95 33.40 3.21
N TYR A 223 31.88 32.61 3.35
CA TYR A 223 31.63 31.79 4.54
C TYR A 223 32.80 30.81 4.79
N ASP A 224 33.21 30.06 3.78
CA ASP A 224 34.31 29.09 3.89
C ASP A 224 35.65 29.75 4.23
N TYR A 225 35.92 30.94 3.68
CA TYR A 225 37.12 31.72 4.01
C TYR A 225 37.10 32.19 5.46
N THR A 226 35.97 32.70 5.95
CA THR A 226 35.83 33.12 7.34
C THR A 226 35.95 31.96 8.32
N CYS A 227 35.37 30.79 8.01
CA CYS A 227 35.49 29.60 8.84
C CYS A 227 36.93 29.07 8.89
N LYS A 228 37.67 29.11 7.77
CA LYS A 228 39.10 28.74 7.76
C LYS A 228 39.98 29.72 8.54
N MET A 229 39.62 31.00 8.56
CA MET A 229 40.37 32.01 9.32
C MET A 229 40.12 31.95 10.84
N MET A 230 39.03 31.35 11.28
CA MET A 230 38.73 31.15 12.70
C MET A 230 39.39 29.89 13.29
N TRP A 231 40.00 29.04 12.45
CA TRP A 231 40.61 27.77 12.85
C TRP A 231 42.13 27.71 12.56
N MET A 232 42.76 28.87 12.36
CA MET A 232 44.21 29.10 12.53
C MET A 232 44.42 29.99 13.76
#